data_AF-A0A0F9D6M6-F1
#
_entry.id   AF-A0A0F9D6M6-F1
#
_cell.length_a   1.000
_cell.length_b   1.000
_cell.length_c   1.000
_cell.angle_alpha   90.00
_cell.angle_beta   90.00
_cell.angle_gamma   90.00
#
_symmetry.space_group_name_H-M   'P 1'
#
loop_
_entity.id
_entity.type
_entity.pdbx_description
1 polymer ?
#
loop_
_entity_poly.entity_id
_entity_poly.type
_entity_poly.pdbx_seq_one_letter_code
_entity_poly.pdbx_strand_id
1 'polypeptide(L)'
;MKINPRLCLVGLAVMAMIVRFPDIAIPQVWDSSTEYAEDDEYDSSFLGPLTFCVRRDSAAAYASADGKLQPLICDNEGKIYTTSAGGSGGAVTNAGTFVVQEDGAALTAL
;
A
#
# COMPACT_ATOMS: atom_id res chain seq x y z
N MET A 1 39.06 52.86 23.22
CA MET A 1 38.07 51.92 23.77
C MET A 1 38.74 50.54 23.88
N LYS A 2 39.07 50.07 25.09
CA LYS A 2 39.77 48.77 25.27
C LYS A 2 38.73 47.65 25.29
N ILE A 3 38.63 46.87 24.21
CA ILE A 3 37.78 45.69 24.17
C ILE A 3 38.32 44.67 25.18
N ASN A 4 37.44 44.20 26.07
CA ASN A 4 37.80 43.18 27.04
C ASN A 4 37.93 41.83 26.32
N PRO A 5 39.13 41.22 26.28
CA PRO A 5 39.37 40.01 25.50
C PRO A 5 38.54 38.82 25.97
N ARG A 6 38.17 38.78 27.26
CA ARG A 6 37.31 37.73 27.81
C ARG A 6 35.88 37.82 27.30
N LEU A 7 35.35 39.04 27.18
CA LEU A 7 33.99 39.26 26.68
C LEU A 7 33.91 39.01 25.17
N CYS A 8 34.97 39.34 24.45
CA CYS A 8 35.10 39.02 23.02
C CYS A 8 35.12 37.49 22.78
N LEU A 9 35.85 36.74 23.61
CA LEU A 9 35.93 35.28 23.51
C LEU A 9 34.57 34.60 23.79
N VAL A 10 33.85 35.07 24.81
CA VAL A 10 32.50 34.56 25.14
C VAL A 10 31.52 34.89 24.02
N GLY A 11 31.54 36.11 23.50
CA GLY A 11 30.70 36.51 22.36
C GLY A 11 30.96 35.66 21.12
N LEU A 12 32.24 35.38 20.82
CA LEU A 12 32.63 34.54 19.68
C LEU A 12 32.22 33.07 19.89
N ALA A 13 32.28 32.56 21.12
CA ALA A 13 31.84 31.21 21.44
C ALA A 13 30.31 31.04 21.33
N VAL A 14 29.54 32.04 21.79
CA VAL A 14 28.07 32.04 21.66
C VAL A 14 27.66 32.16 20.19
N MET A 15 28.33 33.02 19.41
CA MET A 15 28.09 33.10 17.96
C MET A 15 28.49 31.80 17.25
N ALA A 16 29.61 31.17 17.63
CA ALA A 16 29.98 29.87 17.09
C ALA A 16 28.98 28.78 17.45
N MET A 17 28.35 28.83 18.64
CA MET A 17 27.30 27.89 19.03
C MET A 17 26.04 28.09 18.18
N ILE A 18 25.63 29.33 17.92
CA ILE A 18 24.44 29.65 17.09
C ILE A 18 24.69 29.33 15.59
N VAL A 19 25.92 29.50 15.10
CA VAL A 19 26.26 29.35 13.67
C VAL A 19 26.81 27.96 13.33
N ARG A 20 27.23 27.14 14.32
CA ARG A 20 27.78 25.78 14.12
C ARG A 20 26.86 24.64 14.60
N PHE A 21 25.56 24.85 14.70
CA PHE A 21 24.61 23.74 14.64
C PHE A 21 24.01 23.63 13.24
N PRO A 22 24.74 23.11 12.23
CA PRO A 22 24.06 22.60 11.04
C PRO A 22 23.24 21.33 11.34
N ASP A 23 23.46 20.69 12.50
CA ASP A 23 22.87 19.37 12.82
C ASP A 23 22.15 19.33 14.17
N ILE A 24 21.25 20.28 14.46
CA ILE A 24 20.07 19.84 15.22
C ILE A 24 19.23 19.06 14.23
N ALA A 25 19.49 17.76 14.16
CA ALA A 25 18.60 16.83 13.51
C ALA A 25 17.29 16.85 14.32
N ILE A 26 16.42 17.83 14.02
CA ILE A 26 14.99 17.59 14.11
C ILE A 26 14.82 16.36 13.22
N PRO A 27 14.39 15.20 13.74
CA PRO A 27 13.98 14.11 12.88
C PRO A 27 12.72 14.62 12.20
N GLN A 28 12.89 15.37 11.12
CA GLN A 28 11.86 15.55 10.13
C GLN A 28 11.73 14.17 9.53
N VAL A 29 10.78 13.40 10.07
CA VAL A 29 10.17 12.31 9.35
C VAL A 29 9.46 12.99 8.18
N TRP A 30 10.24 13.38 7.17
CA TRP A 30 9.78 13.59 5.82
C TRP A 30 9.56 12.18 5.28
N ASP A 31 8.34 11.71 5.50
CA ASP A 31 7.78 10.58 4.78
C ASP A 31 7.93 10.84 3.28
N SER A 32 8.98 10.28 2.68
CA SER A 32 9.19 10.25 1.23
C SER A 32 10.18 9.12 0.91
N SER A 33 9.94 7.94 1.46
CA SER A 33 10.78 6.75 1.21
C SER A 33 10.12 5.72 0.30
N THR A 34 8.94 6.00 -0.25
CA THR A 34 8.15 5.00 -1.00
C THR A 34 7.68 5.45 -2.39
N GLU A 35 8.32 6.44 -3.00
CA GLU A 35 7.94 6.93 -4.33
C GLU A 35 8.83 6.34 -5.42
N TYR A 36 8.21 5.73 -6.43
CA TYR A 36 8.85 5.22 -7.64
C TYR A 36 8.33 6.00 -8.86
N ALA A 37 9.22 6.28 -9.81
CA ALA A 37 8.87 6.97 -11.04
C ALA A 37 8.15 6.00 -12.00
N GLU A 38 6.91 6.32 -12.36
CA GLU A 38 6.08 5.63 -13.35
C GLU A 38 6.35 6.18 -14.77
N ASP A 39 6.04 5.41 -15.81
CA ASP A 39 6.36 5.71 -17.21
C ASP A 39 5.35 6.64 -17.94
N ASP A 40 5.69 6.99 -19.19
CA ASP A 40 5.49 8.25 -19.93
C ASP A 40 4.07 8.83 -20.14
N GLU A 41 2.99 8.33 -19.53
CA GLU A 41 1.67 9.00 -19.55
C GLU A 41 1.16 9.31 -18.12
N TYR A 42 1.88 10.23 -17.48
CA TYR A 42 1.74 10.65 -16.08
C TYR A 42 0.66 11.73 -15.87
N ASP A 43 -0.46 11.35 -15.25
CA ASP A 43 -1.33 12.29 -14.52
C ASP A 43 -0.80 12.45 -13.09
N SER A 44 0.00 13.50 -12.91
CA SER A 44 0.71 13.84 -11.66
C SER A 44 -0.15 14.11 -10.43
N SER A 45 -1.47 14.08 -10.56
CA SER A 45 -2.38 14.42 -9.47
C SER A 45 -2.64 13.27 -8.49
N PHE A 46 -2.25 12.03 -8.83
CA PHE A 46 -2.47 10.87 -7.97
C PHE A 46 -1.26 10.56 -7.09
N LEU A 47 -1.24 11.13 -5.88
CA LEU A 47 -0.31 10.76 -4.81
C LEU A 47 -1.02 9.84 -3.82
N GLY A 48 -0.48 8.64 -3.61
CA GLY A 48 -1.06 7.66 -2.67
C GLY A 48 -0.04 6.63 -2.22
N PRO A 49 -0.26 5.97 -1.07
CA PRO A 49 0.67 4.99 -0.53
C PRO A 49 0.71 3.74 -1.43
N LEU A 50 1.91 3.32 -1.84
CA LEU A 50 2.12 2.04 -2.52
C LEU A 50 1.86 0.88 -1.56
N THR A 51 1.09 -0.12 -2.02
CA THR A 51 0.78 -1.30 -1.22
C THR A 51 1.75 -2.42 -1.53
N PHE A 52 2.46 -2.93 -0.52
CA PHE A 52 3.39 -4.04 -0.64
C PHE A 52 2.73 -5.37 -0.24
N CYS A 53 3.20 -6.46 -0.84
CA CYS A 53 2.82 -7.84 -0.48
C CYS A 53 4.02 -8.60 0.10
N VAL A 54 3.75 -9.59 0.94
CA VAL A 54 4.76 -10.53 1.41
C VAL A 54 4.84 -11.71 0.45
N ARG A 55 6.03 -12.00 -0.10
CA ARG A 55 6.22 -13.14 -1.00
C ARG A 55 6.06 -14.46 -0.25
N ARG A 56 5.21 -15.34 -0.79
CA ARG A 56 4.95 -16.70 -0.35
C ARG A 56 4.46 -17.52 -1.53
N ASP A 57 5.23 -18.52 -1.93
CA ASP A 57 4.94 -19.30 -3.15
C ASP A 57 3.78 -20.33 -2.96
N SER A 58 3.08 -20.29 -1.82
CA SER A 58 1.86 -21.07 -1.55
C SER A 58 0.84 -20.26 -0.73
N ALA A 59 -0.43 -20.30 -1.14
CA ALA A 59 -1.51 -19.59 -0.45
C ALA A 59 -1.77 -20.18 0.94
N ALA A 60 -1.38 -19.43 1.98
CA ALA A 60 -1.65 -19.80 3.37
C ALA A 60 -1.92 -18.53 4.20
N ALA A 61 -2.68 -18.66 5.28
CA ALA A 61 -2.86 -17.57 6.24
C ALA A 61 -1.56 -17.31 7.02
N TYR A 62 -1.31 -16.05 7.39
CA TYR A 62 -0.27 -15.68 8.38
C TYR A 62 -0.81 -15.69 9.80
N ALA A 63 -2.08 -15.31 9.96
CA ALA A 63 -2.75 -15.23 11.23
C ALA A 63 -3.53 -16.53 11.54
N SER A 64 -3.74 -16.80 12.83
CA SER A 64 -4.67 -17.84 13.27
C SER A 64 -6.13 -17.44 12.97
N ALA A 65 -7.07 -18.36 13.16
CA ALA A 65 -8.50 -18.13 12.91
C ALA A 65 -9.08 -16.93 13.68
N ASP A 66 -8.53 -16.62 14.85
CA ASP A 66 -8.94 -15.48 15.68
C ASP A 66 -8.16 -14.19 15.40
N GLY A 67 -7.10 -14.29 14.59
CA GLY A 67 -6.25 -13.17 14.24
C GLY A 67 -6.97 -12.18 13.33
N LYS A 68 -6.93 -10.90 13.69
CA LYS A 68 -7.73 -9.85 13.03
C LYS A 68 -7.05 -9.22 11.82
N LEU A 69 -5.73 -9.35 11.68
CA LEU A 69 -4.94 -8.68 10.65
C LEU A 69 -3.96 -9.67 10.01
N GLN A 70 -3.84 -9.59 8.68
CA GLN A 70 -2.82 -10.30 7.90
C GLN A 70 -2.40 -9.42 6.72
N PRO A 71 -1.13 -9.50 6.27
CA PRO A 71 -0.68 -8.73 5.11
C PRO A 71 -1.25 -9.31 3.81
N LEU A 72 -1.19 -8.53 2.72
CA LEU A 72 -1.34 -9.09 1.38
C LEU A 72 -0.18 -10.05 1.09
N ILE A 73 -0.47 -11.16 0.40
CA ILE A 73 0.52 -12.17 0.02
C ILE A 73 0.59 -12.32 -1.48
N CYS A 74 1.78 -12.55 -2.01
CA CYS A 74 2.03 -12.74 -3.44
C CYS A 74 2.94 -13.93 -3.74
N ASP A 75 2.83 -14.50 -4.93
CA ASP A 75 3.64 -15.63 -5.37
C ASP A 75 5.02 -15.22 -5.95
N ASN A 76 5.80 -16.19 -6.44
CA ASN A 76 7.09 -15.96 -7.10
C ASN A 76 6.97 -15.10 -8.38
N GLU A 77 5.80 -15.06 -9.00
CA GLU A 77 5.52 -14.25 -10.18
C GLU A 77 4.94 -12.87 -9.82
N GLY A 78 4.81 -12.56 -8.53
CA GLY A 78 4.26 -11.30 -8.03
C GLY A 78 2.73 -11.22 -8.03
N LYS A 79 2.02 -12.32 -8.31
CA LYS A 79 0.55 -12.31 -8.30
C LYS A 79 0.04 -12.32 -6.86
N ILE A 80 -0.94 -11.47 -6.57
CA ILE A 80 -1.66 -11.49 -5.29
C ILE A 80 -2.60 -12.70 -5.27
N TYR A 81 -2.56 -13.47 -4.17
CA TYR A 81 -3.52 -14.57 -4.01
C TYR A 81 -4.92 -14.05 -3.80
N THR A 82 -5.83 -14.50 -4.64
CA THR A 82 -7.26 -14.33 -4.49
C THR A 82 -7.91 -15.71 -4.52
N THR A 83 -9.07 -15.85 -3.89
CA THR A 83 -9.84 -17.08 -4.00
C THR A 83 -10.95 -16.86 -5.03
N SER A 84 -11.24 -17.88 -5.82
CA SER A 84 -12.48 -17.93 -6.60
C SER A 84 -13.69 -18.28 -5.74
N ALA A 85 -13.62 -18.26 -4.39
CA ALA A 85 -14.78 -18.55 -3.56
C ALA A 85 -15.92 -17.51 -3.72
N GLY A 86 -15.65 -16.36 -4.34
CA GLY A 86 -16.68 -15.44 -4.86
C GLY A 86 -16.89 -15.46 -6.38
N GLY A 87 -16.10 -16.26 -7.10
CA GLY A 87 -16.09 -16.38 -8.57
C GLY A 87 -16.05 -17.85 -8.99
N SER A 88 -16.71 -18.72 -8.23
CA SER A 88 -17.03 -20.06 -8.69
C SER A 88 -17.96 -19.82 -9.87
N GLY A 89 -17.47 -20.08 -11.09
CA GLY A 89 -18.29 -20.05 -12.29
C GLY A 89 -19.62 -20.67 -11.92
N GLY A 90 -20.66 -19.82 -11.96
CA GLY A 90 -21.95 -20.14 -11.39
C GLY A 90 -22.44 -21.41 -12.05
N ALA A 91 -22.25 -22.54 -11.37
CA ALA A 91 -22.84 -23.78 -11.81
C ALA A 91 -24.34 -23.50 -11.71
N VAL A 92 -25.00 -23.39 -12.87
CA VAL A 92 -26.45 -23.40 -12.91
C VAL A 92 -26.86 -24.82 -12.55
N THR A 93 -26.91 -25.11 -11.25
CA THR A 93 -27.39 -26.39 -10.74
C THR A 93 -28.91 -26.33 -10.70
N ASN A 94 -29.54 -26.54 -11.85
CA ASN A 94 -30.97 -26.79 -11.87
C ASN A 94 -31.20 -28.23 -11.39
N ALA A 95 -31.85 -28.38 -10.24
CA ALA A 95 -32.32 -29.69 -9.77
C ALA A 95 -33.52 -30.22 -10.58
N GLY A 96 -34.02 -29.45 -11.55
CA GLY A 96 -35.12 -29.82 -12.45
C GLY A 96 -34.73 -29.87 -13.92
N THR A 97 -35.73 -30.11 -14.76
CA THR A 97 -35.58 -30.12 -16.22
C THR A 97 -35.29 -28.71 -16.72
N PHE A 98 -34.15 -28.53 -17.41
CA PHE A 98 -33.96 -27.38 -18.28
C PHE A 98 -34.91 -27.54 -19.46
N VAL A 99 -35.99 -26.77 -19.47
CA VAL A 99 -36.76 -26.58 -20.71
C VAL A 99 -35.91 -25.63 -21.56
N VAL A 100 -35.03 -26.18 -22.40
CA VAL A 100 -34.50 -25.39 -23.51
C VAL A 100 -35.72 -25.11 -24.38
N GLN A 101 -36.09 -23.84 -24.46
CA GLN A 101 -37.28 -23.37 -25.14
C GLN A 101 -37.07 -23.54 -26.65
N GLU A 102 -37.41 -24.72 -27.19
CA GLU A 102 -37.33 -24.91 -28.66
C GLU A 102 -38.50 -24.24 -29.39
N ASP A 103 -39.64 -23.97 -28.71
CA ASP A 103 -40.72 -23.15 -29.27
C ASP A 103 -41.60 -22.53 -28.17
N GLY A 104 -41.71 -21.20 -28.17
CA GLY A 104 -42.47 -20.42 -27.18
C GLY A 104 -43.99 -20.63 -27.16
N ALA A 105 -44.52 -21.53 -28.00
CA ALA A 105 -45.95 -21.84 -28.08
C ALA A 105 -46.45 -22.74 -26.92
N ALA A 106 -45.56 -23.43 -26.20
CA ALA A 106 -45.95 -24.31 -25.10
C ALA A 106 -46.26 -23.56 -23.77
N LEU A 107 -45.84 -22.30 -23.61
CA LEU A 107 -45.94 -21.56 -22.34
C LEU A 107 -47.30 -20.87 -22.13
N THR A 108 -48.07 -20.64 -23.20
CA THR A 108 -49.36 -19.95 -23.15
C THR A 108 -50.56 -20.88 -22.92
N ALA A 109 -50.33 -22.18 -22.68
CA ALA A 109 -51.38 -23.18 -22.48
C ALA A 109 -51.54 -23.65 -21.02
N LEU A 110 -50.97 -22.94 -20.04
CA LEU A 110 -51.16 -23.22 -18.61
C LEU A 110 -52.22 -22.30 -17.99
#